data_AF-A0A8E2DH80-F1
#
_entry.id   AF-A0A8E2DH80-F1
#
_cell.length_a   1.000
_cell.length_b   1.000
_cell.length_c   1.000
_cell.angle_alpha   90.00
_cell.angle_beta   90.00
_cell.angle_gamma   90.00
#
_symmetry.space_group_name_H-M   'P 1'
#
loop_
_entity.id
_entity.type
_entity.pdbx_description
1 polymer ?
#
loop_
_entity_poly.entity_id
_entity_poly.type
_entity_poly.pdbx_seq_one_letter_code
_entity_poly.pdbx_strand_id
1 'polypeptide(L)'
;MPFCFWPVSYTPGYWYDPEYIIHNEYGSADNTSRPGGPMATAVFASDSNNSTFMILADNSTVASLISSIAANCTYNNGSSSSVPLPYNGSSTSPPLPEQVIQYYRASSAALTLDGYNNTYALEGNSTTVVPLPSWVDVVLLSCLNDTIGEGIPLISAADANCRTLMSLGLLIASILCCLVNVFM
;
A
#
# COMPACT_ATOMS: atom_id res chain seq x y z
N MET A 1 8.08 11.66 -15.92
CA MET A 1 6.65 11.43 -15.61
C MET A 1 6.61 10.50 -14.40
N PRO A 2 6.21 10.97 -13.19
CA PRO A 2 6.65 10.34 -11.94
C PRO A 2 5.65 9.34 -11.32
N PHE A 3 4.74 8.76 -12.12
CA PHE A 3 3.74 7.81 -11.61
C PHE A 3 3.96 6.43 -12.24
N CYS A 4 4.97 5.69 -11.76
CA CYS A 4 5.05 4.25 -12.08
C CYS A 4 4.05 3.44 -11.27
N PHE A 5 3.52 3.99 -10.17
CA PHE A 5 2.56 3.32 -9.30
C PHE A 5 1.21 4.04 -9.38
N TRP A 6 0.15 3.26 -9.52
CA TRP A 6 -1.21 3.77 -9.58
C TRP A 6 -1.76 3.91 -8.16
N PRO A 7 -2.56 4.95 -7.86
CA PRO A 7 -3.25 5.05 -6.58
C PRO A 7 -4.12 3.81 -6.28
N VAL A 8 -4.26 3.51 -5.00
CA VAL A 8 -5.21 2.48 -4.53
C VAL A 8 -6.64 2.87 -4.90
N SER A 9 -7.46 1.88 -5.22
CA SER A 9 -8.87 2.05 -5.63
C SER A 9 -9.76 1.17 -4.77
N TYR A 10 -10.85 1.73 -4.28
CA TYR A 10 -11.85 1.05 -3.44
C TYR A 10 -13.12 0.69 -4.25
N THR A 11 -13.01 0.67 -5.57
CA THR A 11 -14.10 0.33 -6.49
C THR A 11 -14.10 -1.18 -6.80
N PRO A 12 -15.28 -1.81 -6.99
CA PRO A 12 -16.61 -1.22 -7.19
C PRO A 12 -17.43 -0.96 -5.91
N GLY A 13 -16.85 -1.17 -4.73
CA GLY A 13 -17.57 -1.24 -3.46
C GLY A 13 -17.94 0.10 -2.84
N TYR A 14 -17.50 1.24 -3.37
CA TYR A 14 -17.95 2.55 -2.90
C TYR A 14 -18.55 3.34 -4.06
N TRP A 15 -19.65 4.03 -3.80
CA TRP A 15 -20.43 4.80 -4.78
C TRP A 15 -20.66 6.27 -4.35
N TYR A 16 -20.16 6.67 -3.19
CA TYR A 16 -20.32 8.01 -2.62
C TYR A 16 -18.99 8.75 -2.56
N ASP A 17 -19.06 10.07 -2.77
CA ASP A 17 -17.97 11.07 -2.63
C ASP A 17 -17.21 10.83 -1.32
N PRO A 18 -15.87 10.91 -1.32
CA PRO A 18 -15.05 11.80 -2.10
C PRO A 18 -14.40 11.17 -3.35
N GLU A 19 -14.35 11.96 -4.42
CA GLU A 19 -13.70 11.66 -5.71
C GLU A 19 -12.36 10.90 -5.59
N TYR A 20 -11.44 11.29 -4.69
CA TYR A 20 -10.15 10.61 -4.47
C TYR A 20 -10.24 9.15 -3.96
N ILE A 21 -11.40 8.69 -3.50
CA ILE A 21 -11.64 7.30 -3.02
C ILE A 21 -12.26 6.44 -4.13
N ILE A 22 -13.05 7.05 -5.01
CA ILE A 22 -13.93 6.39 -5.98
C ILE A 22 -13.55 6.60 -7.46
N HIS A 23 -12.46 7.33 -7.76
CA HIS A 23 -12.05 7.53 -9.13
C HIS A 23 -11.68 6.22 -9.84
N ASN A 24 -12.34 5.98 -10.96
CA ASN A 24 -12.06 4.89 -11.89
C ASN A 24 -10.95 5.22 -12.91
N GLU A 25 -10.27 6.37 -12.78
CA GLU A 25 -9.17 6.80 -13.65
C GLU A 25 -8.08 5.72 -13.77
N TYR A 26 -7.82 5.02 -12.66
CA TYR A 26 -6.85 3.93 -12.55
C TYR A 26 -7.50 2.54 -12.62
N GLY A 27 -8.77 2.46 -13.03
CA GLY A 27 -9.55 1.23 -13.11
C GLY A 27 -9.85 0.56 -11.76
N SER A 28 -10.50 -0.60 -11.83
CA SER A 28 -10.89 -1.40 -10.67
C SER A 28 -9.70 -2.09 -10.00
N ALA A 29 -9.94 -2.64 -8.80
CA ALA A 29 -8.94 -3.36 -8.02
C ALA A 29 -8.37 -4.59 -8.76
N ASP A 30 -9.18 -5.27 -9.56
CA ASP A 30 -8.81 -6.46 -10.34
C ASP A 30 -8.13 -6.13 -11.69
N ASN A 31 -7.89 -4.86 -11.99
CA ASN A 31 -7.30 -4.44 -13.25
C ASN A 31 -5.85 -4.94 -13.39
N THR A 32 -5.64 -5.90 -14.28
CA THR A 32 -4.33 -6.50 -14.57
C THR A 32 -3.38 -5.59 -15.34
N SER A 33 -3.86 -4.48 -15.90
CA SER A 33 -3.03 -3.47 -16.58
C SER A 33 -2.32 -2.53 -15.59
N ARG A 34 -2.66 -2.61 -14.29
CA ARG A 34 -1.96 -1.88 -13.23
C ARG A 34 -0.48 -2.29 -13.19
N PRO A 35 0.46 -1.34 -13.14
CA PRO A 35 1.85 -1.63 -12.83
C PRO A 35 1.95 -2.37 -11.49
N GLY A 36 2.68 -3.49 -11.47
CA GLY A 36 2.77 -4.35 -10.29
C GLY A 36 1.61 -5.36 -10.13
N GLY A 37 0.64 -5.34 -11.04
CA GLY A 37 -0.48 -6.29 -11.09
C GLY A 37 -1.75 -5.78 -10.41
N PRO A 38 -2.79 -6.63 -10.34
CA PRO A 38 -4.02 -6.28 -9.64
C PRO A 38 -3.75 -5.98 -8.16
N MET A 39 -4.64 -5.22 -7.53
CA MET A 39 -4.53 -4.88 -6.13
C MET A 39 -4.58 -6.12 -5.24
N ALA A 40 -3.77 -6.09 -4.19
CA ALA A 40 -3.69 -7.12 -3.19
C ALA A 40 -3.64 -6.51 -1.80
N THR A 41 -3.91 -7.35 -0.80
CA THR A 41 -3.81 -7.03 0.62
C THR A 41 -2.96 -8.05 1.36
N ALA A 42 -2.40 -7.63 2.50
CA ALA A 42 -1.73 -8.50 3.44
C ALA A 42 -2.07 -8.08 4.87
N VAL A 43 -2.28 -9.07 5.74
CA VAL A 43 -2.66 -8.89 7.14
C VAL A 43 -1.44 -9.03 8.04
N PHE A 44 -1.29 -8.13 9.02
CA PHE A 44 -0.28 -8.19 10.06
C PHE A 44 -0.93 -8.00 11.43
N ALA A 45 -1.00 -9.08 12.20
CA ALA A 45 -1.59 -9.10 13.53
C ALA A 45 -0.51 -8.90 14.60
N SER A 46 -0.83 -8.15 15.66
CA SER A 46 0.05 -8.00 16.82
C SER A 46 0.15 -9.30 17.63
N ASP A 47 1.31 -9.52 18.24
CA ASP A 47 1.62 -10.58 19.21
C ASP A 47 1.24 -10.16 20.63
N SER A 48 1.15 -8.84 20.87
CA SER A 48 1.02 -8.25 22.19
C SER A 48 -0.42 -7.88 22.52
N ASN A 49 -1.24 -7.61 21.50
CA ASN A 49 -2.64 -7.27 21.64
C ASN A 49 -3.45 -7.71 20.39
N ASN A 50 -4.73 -7.34 20.35
CA ASN A 50 -5.64 -7.72 19.26
C ASN A 50 -5.62 -6.73 18.07
N SER A 51 -4.55 -5.96 17.89
CA SER A 51 -4.43 -5.04 16.74
C SER A 51 -4.16 -5.82 15.47
N THR A 52 -4.94 -5.55 14.44
CA THR A 52 -4.75 -6.12 13.10
C THR A 52 -4.59 -5.00 12.11
N PHE A 53 -3.43 -4.97 11.44
CA PHE A 53 -3.14 -4.02 10.38
C PHE A 53 -3.29 -4.71 9.03
N MET A 54 -3.69 -3.96 8.00
CA MET A 54 -3.68 -4.45 6.64
C MET A 54 -2.97 -3.46 5.72
N ILE A 55 -2.21 -3.99 4.78
CA ILE A 55 -1.59 -3.20 3.72
C ILE A 55 -2.38 -3.40 2.45
N LEU A 56 -2.68 -2.33 1.74
CA LEU A 56 -3.33 -2.34 0.43
C LEU A 56 -2.40 -1.71 -0.60
N ALA A 57 -2.03 -2.44 -1.66
CA ALA A 57 -1.22 -1.93 -2.77
C ALA A 57 -1.39 -2.84 -4.00
N ASP A 58 -0.58 -2.66 -5.05
CA ASP A 58 -0.45 -3.66 -6.12
C ASP A 58 0.19 -4.97 -5.62
N ASN A 59 -0.10 -6.08 -6.31
CA ASN A 59 0.34 -7.42 -5.89
C ASN A 59 1.85 -7.53 -5.65
N SER A 60 2.66 -6.97 -6.56
CA SER A 60 4.11 -7.04 -6.47
C SER A 60 4.67 -6.24 -5.29
N THR A 61 4.09 -5.07 -5.01
CA THR A 61 4.44 -4.21 -3.88
C THR A 61 4.07 -4.91 -2.58
N VAL A 62 2.88 -5.51 -2.47
CA VAL A 62 2.49 -6.28 -1.28
C VAL A 62 3.45 -7.46 -1.06
N ALA A 63 3.83 -8.20 -2.11
CA ALA A 63 4.78 -9.31 -1.97
C ALA A 63 6.15 -8.86 -1.43
N SER A 64 6.65 -7.72 -1.94
CA SER A 64 7.90 -7.11 -1.48
C SER A 64 7.80 -6.64 -0.02
N LEU A 65 6.69 -6.00 0.35
CA LEU A 65 6.46 -5.51 1.70
C LEU A 65 6.32 -6.63 2.71
N ILE A 66 5.65 -7.75 2.37
CA ILE A 66 5.61 -8.94 3.24
C ILE A 66 7.02 -9.39 3.59
N SER A 67 7.90 -9.49 2.60
CA SER A 67 9.29 -9.93 2.82
C SER A 67 10.07 -8.92 3.67
N SER A 68 9.87 -7.62 3.43
CA SER A 68 10.55 -6.54 4.16
C SER A 68 10.07 -6.44 5.61
N ILE A 69 8.77 -6.58 5.84
CA ILE A 69 8.15 -6.54 7.18
C ILE A 69 8.53 -7.79 7.97
N ALA A 70 8.56 -8.97 7.34
CA ALA A 70 9.03 -10.21 7.97
C ALA A 70 10.49 -10.11 8.44
N ALA A 71 11.33 -9.31 7.77
CA ALA A 71 12.72 -9.11 8.14
C ALA A 71 12.94 -8.04 9.23
N ASN A 72 12.07 -7.03 9.31
CA ASN A 72 12.28 -5.86 10.15
C ASN A 72 11.33 -5.75 11.36
N CYS A 73 10.15 -6.37 11.30
CA CYS A 73 9.10 -6.22 12.32
C CYS A 73 8.83 -7.53 13.07
N THR A 74 8.41 -7.40 14.32
CA THR A 74 7.85 -8.50 15.11
C THR A 74 6.33 -8.38 15.08
N TYR A 75 5.68 -9.44 14.61
CA TYR A 75 4.22 -9.56 14.51
C TYR A 75 3.83 -11.04 14.71
N ASN A 76 2.57 -11.32 15.00
CA ASN A 76 2.06 -12.67 15.17
C ASN A 76 2.02 -13.39 13.82
N ASN A 77 3.06 -14.18 13.54
CA ASN A 77 3.19 -14.89 12.28
C ASN A 77 2.09 -15.95 12.05
N GLY A 78 1.44 -16.45 13.10
CA GLY A 78 0.33 -17.42 12.97
C GLY A 78 -0.97 -16.80 12.47
N SER A 79 -1.14 -15.49 12.65
CA SER A 79 -2.34 -14.73 12.27
C SER A 79 -2.09 -13.70 11.16
N SER A 80 -0.89 -13.72 10.57
CA SER A 80 -0.46 -12.74 9.56
C SER A 80 -0.22 -13.41 8.20
N SER A 81 -0.31 -12.62 7.13
CA SER A 81 -0.13 -13.10 5.76
C SER A 81 1.34 -13.33 5.42
N SER A 82 1.61 -14.46 4.78
CA SER A 82 2.93 -14.78 4.20
C SER A 82 2.97 -14.60 2.67
N VAL A 83 1.81 -14.36 2.05
CA VAL A 83 1.65 -14.11 0.62
C VAL A 83 0.55 -13.06 0.38
N PRO A 84 0.59 -12.31 -0.74
CA PRO A 84 -0.47 -11.36 -1.08
C PRO A 84 -1.81 -12.05 -1.28
N LEU A 85 -2.87 -11.46 -0.74
CA LEU A 85 -4.25 -11.89 -0.95
C LEU A 85 -4.93 -10.97 -1.96
N PRO A 86 -5.68 -11.49 -2.95
CA PRO A 86 -6.40 -10.64 -3.90
C PRO A 86 -7.36 -9.68 -3.21
N TYR A 87 -7.36 -8.41 -3.63
CA TYR A 87 -8.32 -7.41 -3.18
C TYR A 87 -9.36 -7.14 -4.25
N ASN A 88 -10.63 -7.11 -3.87
CA ASN A 88 -11.77 -6.96 -4.79
C ASN A 88 -12.48 -5.61 -4.69
N GLY A 89 -12.03 -4.70 -3.82
CA GLY A 89 -12.64 -3.38 -3.70
C GLY A 89 -14.07 -3.38 -3.15
N SER A 90 -14.46 -4.29 -2.26
CA SER A 90 -15.82 -4.35 -1.69
C SER A 90 -16.07 -3.28 -0.60
N SER A 91 -17.31 -2.79 -0.45
CA SER A 91 -17.72 -1.88 0.66
C SER A 91 -17.76 -2.55 2.01
N THR A 92 -17.85 -3.88 2.01
CA THR A 92 -18.13 -4.66 3.22
C THR A 92 -16.96 -5.54 3.61
N SER A 93 -15.90 -5.57 2.80
CA SER A 93 -14.72 -6.40 3.05
C SER A 93 -13.50 -5.51 3.20
N PRO A 94 -12.79 -5.59 4.34
CA PRO A 94 -11.61 -4.78 4.56
C PRO A 94 -10.49 -5.15 3.58
N PRO A 95 -9.53 -4.25 3.32
CA PRO A 95 -9.44 -2.89 3.88
C PRO A 95 -10.47 -1.92 3.29
N LEU A 96 -11.13 -1.16 4.17
CA LEU A 96 -12.07 -0.08 3.83
C LEU A 96 -11.37 1.29 3.91
N PRO A 97 -11.80 2.29 3.13
CA PRO A 97 -11.17 3.62 3.13
C PRO A 97 -11.24 4.34 4.48
N GLU A 98 -12.33 4.17 5.25
CA GLU A 98 -12.48 4.71 6.60
C GLU A 98 -11.57 4.05 7.64
N GLN A 99 -10.99 2.89 7.32
CA GLN A 99 -10.02 2.19 8.17
C GLN A 99 -8.58 2.62 7.89
N VAL A 100 -8.36 3.45 6.86
CA VAL A 100 -7.02 3.89 6.48
C VAL A 100 -6.47 4.83 7.54
N ILE A 101 -5.27 4.50 8.02
CA ILE A 101 -4.53 5.32 8.98
C ILE A 101 -3.38 6.08 8.29
N GLN A 102 -2.86 5.57 7.18
CA GLN A 102 -1.80 6.24 6.42
C GLN A 102 -1.82 5.84 4.94
N TYR A 103 -1.66 6.83 4.06
CA TYR A 103 -1.35 6.62 2.64
C TYR A 103 0.14 6.86 2.38
N TYR A 104 0.73 6.06 1.49
CA TYR A 104 2.14 6.14 1.14
C TYR A 104 2.29 6.51 -0.34
N ARG A 105 3.30 7.35 -0.62
CA ARG A 105 3.83 7.67 -1.95
C ARG A 105 2.75 7.87 -3.04
N ALA A 106 2.18 9.07 -3.12
CA ALA A 106 1.11 9.38 -4.07
C ALA A 106 -0.10 8.41 -3.98
N SER A 107 -0.38 7.92 -2.77
CA SER A 107 -1.48 7.01 -2.45
C SER A 107 -1.44 5.67 -3.18
N SER A 108 -0.25 5.21 -3.59
CA SER A 108 -0.08 3.90 -4.25
C SER A 108 -0.11 2.72 -3.27
N ALA A 109 0.05 3.00 -1.98
CA ALA A 109 -0.22 2.04 -0.92
C ALA A 109 -0.95 2.70 0.24
N ALA A 110 -1.69 1.90 0.99
CA ALA A 110 -2.38 2.31 2.21
C ALA A 110 -2.13 1.31 3.33
N LEU A 111 -1.96 1.82 4.54
CA LEU A 111 -2.00 1.05 5.78
C LEU A 111 -3.34 1.31 6.46
N THR A 112 -4.04 0.23 6.79
CA THR A 112 -5.32 0.28 7.49
C THR A 112 -5.25 -0.43 8.82
N LEU A 113 -6.16 -0.08 9.72
CA LEU A 113 -6.31 -0.68 11.03
C LEU A 113 -7.71 -1.27 11.15
N ASP A 114 -7.79 -2.57 11.43
CA ASP A 114 -9.08 -3.23 11.61
C ASP A 114 -9.81 -2.66 12.84
N GLY A 115 -11.12 -2.43 12.71
CA GLY A 115 -11.94 -1.76 13.72
C GLY A 115 -11.74 -0.25 13.88
N TYR A 116 -10.79 0.39 13.17
CA TYR A 116 -10.73 1.84 13.08
C TYR A 116 -11.85 2.37 12.19
N ASN A 117 -12.45 3.50 12.55
CA ASN A 117 -13.54 4.07 11.77
C ASN A 117 -13.44 5.60 11.73
N ASN A 118 -12.92 6.12 10.63
CA ASN A 118 -12.86 7.54 10.33
C ASN A 118 -13.78 7.88 9.15
N THR A 119 -15.10 7.82 9.37
CA THR A 119 -16.08 8.22 8.34
C THR A 119 -15.93 9.67 7.89
N TYR A 120 -15.36 10.55 8.72
CA TYR A 120 -15.08 11.94 8.35
C TYR A 120 -14.07 12.04 7.20
N ALA A 121 -13.19 11.05 7.02
CA ALA A 121 -12.31 10.96 5.86
C ALA A 121 -13.05 10.67 4.55
N LEU A 122 -14.35 10.36 4.60
CA LEU A 122 -15.22 10.22 3.43
C LEU A 122 -15.95 11.53 3.10
N GLU A 123 -15.95 12.52 3.99
CA GLU A 123 -16.75 13.74 3.79
C GLU A 123 -16.03 14.81 2.94
N GLY A 124 -14.78 14.55 2.51
CA GLY A 124 -13.99 15.38 1.57
C GLY A 124 -13.59 16.79 2.07
N ASN A 125 -14.31 17.35 3.05
CA ASN A 125 -14.13 18.71 3.58
C ASN A 125 -14.10 18.77 5.12
N SER A 126 -14.07 17.60 5.77
CA SER A 126 -14.07 17.54 7.23
C SER A 126 -12.71 17.91 7.80
N THR A 127 -12.72 18.76 8.84
CA THR A 127 -11.52 19.09 9.64
C THR A 127 -11.47 18.28 10.94
N THR A 128 -12.42 17.37 11.12
CA THR A 128 -12.54 16.53 12.31
C THR A 128 -11.39 15.53 12.35
N VAL A 129 -10.61 15.59 13.43
CA VAL A 129 -9.54 14.62 13.68
C VAL A 129 -10.11 13.46 14.50
N VAL A 130 -10.07 12.25 13.94
CA VAL A 130 -10.40 11.02 14.66
C VAL A 130 -9.10 10.40 15.17
N PRO A 131 -8.81 10.45 16.48
CA PRO A 131 -7.57 9.92 17.01
C PRO A 131 -7.50 8.40 16.87
N LEU A 132 -6.29 7.87 16.80
CA LEU A 132 -6.08 6.42 16.88
C LEU A 132 -6.59 5.89 18.24
N PRO A 133 -7.24 4.72 18.27
CA PRO A 133 -7.70 4.13 19.52
C PRO A 133 -6.54 3.80 20.46
N SER A 134 -6.78 3.86 21.78
CA SER A 134 -5.75 3.61 22.80
C SER A 134 -5.28 2.15 22.88
N TRP A 135 -6.01 1.21 22.27
CA TRP A 135 -5.68 -0.21 22.26
C TRP A 135 -4.69 -0.61 21.15
N VAL A 136 -4.36 0.32 20.26
CA VAL A 136 -3.50 0.06 19.10
C VAL A 136 -2.09 -0.32 19.55
N ASP A 137 -1.52 -1.36 18.93
CA ASP A 137 -0.10 -1.66 19.04
C ASP A 137 0.74 -0.60 18.32
N VAL A 138 1.17 0.42 19.08
CA VAL A 138 1.99 1.51 18.56
C VAL A 138 3.39 1.06 18.15
N VAL A 139 3.89 -0.06 18.70
CA VAL A 139 5.23 -0.59 18.37
C VAL A 139 5.18 -1.25 16.99
N LEU A 140 4.20 -2.12 16.77
CA LEU A 140 3.99 -2.73 15.45
C LEU A 140 3.61 -1.65 14.43
N LEU A 141 2.73 -0.71 14.77
CA LEU A 141 2.38 0.40 13.89
C LEU A 141 3.62 1.20 13.46
N SER A 142 4.50 1.58 14.39
CA SER A 142 5.72 2.31 14.05
C SER A 142 6.60 1.50 13.09
N CYS A 143 6.81 0.21 13.38
CA CYS A 143 7.63 -0.63 12.53
C CYS A 143 7.07 -0.77 11.11
N LEU A 144 5.75 -0.98 10.99
CA LEU A 144 5.08 -1.03 9.69
C LEU A 144 5.22 0.31 8.96
N ASN A 145 5.00 1.42 9.65
CA ASN A 145 5.07 2.75 9.05
C ASN A 145 6.46 3.06 8.50
N ASP A 146 7.51 2.76 9.28
CA ASP A 146 8.90 2.96 8.87
C ASP A 146 9.27 2.02 7.71
N THR A 147 8.93 0.74 7.81
CA THR A 147 9.27 -0.26 6.79
C THR A 147 8.56 0.01 5.46
N ILE A 148 7.29 0.41 5.49
CA ILE A 148 6.54 0.76 4.27
C ILE A 148 7.03 2.09 3.69
N GLY A 149 7.34 3.06 4.56
CA GLY A 149 7.86 4.37 4.15
C GLY A 149 9.16 4.27 3.34
N GLU A 150 10.07 3.41 3.77
CA GLU A 150 11.33 3.13 3.08
C GLU A 150 11.16 2.15 1.92
N GLY A 151 10.30 1.14 2.07
CA GLY A 151 10.10 0.08 1.08
C GLY A 151 9.39 0.50 -0.21
N ILE A 152 8.73 1.67 -0.22
CA ILE A 152 8.09 2.23 -1.41
C ILE A 152 8.90 3.45 -1.87
N PRO A 153 9.79 3.32 -2.86
CA PRO A 153 10.64 4.42 -3.30
C PRO A 153 9.86 5.48 -4.09
N LEU A 154 10.20 6.75 -3.88
CA LEU A 154 9.81 7.84 -4.78
C LEU A 154 10.74 7.80 -6.00
N ILE A 155 10.21 7.48 -7.17
CA ILE A 155 10.99 7.60 -8.40
C ILE A 155 11.11 9.09 -8.71
N SER A 156 12.31 9.66 -8.50
CA SER A 156 12.57 11.03 -8.90
C SER A 156 12.55 11.14 -10.44
N ALA A 157 12.28 12.33 -10.97
CA ALA A 157 12.34 12.53 -12.42
C ALA A 157 13.74 12.25 -13.02
N ALA A 158 14.80 12.20 -12.19
CA ALA A 158 16.14 11.81 -12.61
C ALA A 158 16.27 10.28 -12.81
N ASP A 159 15.57 9.47 -12.00
CA ASP A 159 15.53 8.00 -12.07
C ASP A 159 14.65 7.48 -13.21
N ALA A 160 13.66 8.28 -13.65
CA ALA A 160 12.81 7.98 -14.80
C ALA A 160 13.56 7.93 -16.15
N ASN A 161 14.85 8.34 -16.17
CA ASN A 161 15.72 8.18 -17.33
C ASN A 161 16.14 6.72 -17.59
N CYS A 162 15.78 5.77 -16.73
CA CYS A 162 15.93 4.33 -16.99
C CYS A 162 14.90 3.79 -18.01
N ARG A 163 14.52 4.59 -19.01
CA ARG A 163 13.78 4.12 -20.20
C ARG A 163 14.35 4.62 -21.53
N THR A 164 15.41 5.42 -21.54
CA THR A 164 15.90 6.07 -22.78
C THR A 164 17.28 5.58 -23.23
N LEU A 165 17.57 4.29 -23.07
CA LEU A 165 18.67 3.65 -23.82
C LEU A 165 18.22 2.28 -24.35
N MET A 166 17.08 2.25 -25.05
CA MET A 166 16.89 1.25 -26.12
C MET A 166 17.72 1.66 -27.33
N SER A 167 19.03 1.48 -27.23
CA SER A 167 19.91 1.42 -28.38
C SER A 167 20.99 0.40 -28.08
N LEU A 168 20.72 -0.83 -28.55
CA LEU A 168 21.64 -1.94 -28.79
C LEU A 168 22.86 -2.02 -27.85
N GLY A 169 22.79 -2.91 -26.84
CA GLY A 169 23.99 -3.63 -26.42
C GLY A 169 24.23 -3.90 -24.94
N LEU A 170 23.33 -3.53 -24.00
CA LEU A 170 23.61 -3.72 -22.57
C LEU A 170 22.40 -4.28 -21.80
N LEU A 171 22.14 -5.58 -21.98
CA LEU A 171 21.20 -6.36 -21.14
C LEU A 171 21.69 -6.54 -19.69
N ILE A 172 22.91 -6.14 -19.38
CA ILE A 172 23.54 -6.33 -18.06
C ILE A 172 23.36 -5.08 -17.17
N ALA A 173 23.17 -3.89 -17.78
CA ALA A 173 23.05 -2.63 -17.04
C ALA A 173 21.64 -2.36 -16.48
N SER A 174 20.59 -2.95 -17.10
CA SER A 174 19.20 -2.77 -16.67
C SER A 174 18.89 -3.47 -15.34
N ILE A 175 19.47 -4.65 -15.12
CA ILE A 175 19.31 -5.41 -13.88
C ILE A 175 20.04 -4.70 -12.73
N LEU A 176 21.19 -4.08 -13.01
CA LEU A 176 21.98 -3.37 -12.01
C LEU A 176 21.33 -2.05 -11.56
N CYS A 177 20.65 -1.32 -12.46
CA CYS A 177 20.00 -0.06 -12.08
C CYS A 177 18.78 -0.28 -11.16
N CYS A 178 18.04 -1.39 -11.34
CA CYS A 178 16.98 -1.78 -10.41
C CYS A 178 17.53 -2.33 -9.08
N LEU A 179 18.67 -3.04 -9.10
CA LEU A 179 19.24 -3.64 -7.89
C LEU A 179 19.98 -2.63 -6.99
N VAL A 180 20.62 -1.61 -7.56
CA VAL A 180 21.41 -0.64 -6.78
C VAL A 180 20.51 0.27 -5.94
N ASN A 181 19.30 0.61 -6.40
CA ASN A 181 18.33 1.41 -5.64
C ASN A 181 17.48 0.60 -4.63
N VAL A 182 17.66 -0.72 -4.56
CA VAL A 182 17.02 -1.58 -3.54
C VAL A 182 17.95 -1.76 -2.32
N PHE A 183 19.23 -1.40 -2.43
CA PHE A 183 20.26 -1.67 -1.41
C PHE A 183 20.97 -0.41 -0.87
N MET A 184 20.40 0.79 -1.04
CA MET A 184 20.94 2.01 -0.44
C MET A 184 19.90 2.75 0.37
#